data_AF-M6ZF16-F1
#
_entry.id   AF-M6ZF16-F1
#
_cell.length_a   1.000
_cell.length_b   1.000
_cell.length_c   1.000
_cell.angle_alpha   90.00
_cell.angle_beta   90.00
_cell.angle_gamma   90.00
#
_symmetry.space_group_name_H-M   'P 1'
#
loop_
_entity.id
_entity.type
_entity.pdbx_description
1 polymer ?
#
loop_
_entity_poly.entity_id
_entity_poly.type
_entity_poly.pdbx_seq_one_letter_code
_entity_poly.pdbx_strand_id
1 'polypeptide(L)'
;MNLVSTTNVPLATGIYSTTGLIRIRVIQFLPSFSKEKMRENLIYALKKRNELRKITNAYRILHGENDFFPGITIDRLNTTWVVRIYSSSLLVYGRWLVWNLFDICKILN
;
A
#
# COMPACT_ATOMS: atom_id res chain seq x y z
N MET A 1 -13.46 -1.48 6.09
CA MET A 1 -14.38 -2.41 6.78
C MET A 1 -13.58 -3.38 7.63
N ASN A 2 -14.14 -3.93 8.70
CA ASN A 2 -13.51 -5.02 9.46
C ASN A 2 -14.00 -6.36 8.90
N LEU A 3 -13.08 -7.31 8.76
CA LEU A 3 -13.35 -8.70 8.46
C LEU A 3 -13.35 -9.48 9.77
N VAL A 4 -14.34 -10.35 9.96
CA VAL A 4 -14.52 -11.13 11.19
C VAL A 4 -14.53 -12.63 10.89
N SER A 5 -14.16 -13.44 11.87
CA SER A 5 -14.32 -14.91 11.83
C SER A 5 -15.79 -15.32 11.88
N THR A 6 -16.05 -16.63 11.73
CA THR A 6 -17.38 -17.23 11.97
C THR A 6 -17.87 -17.09 13.40
N THR A 7 -16.98 -16.77 14.34
CA THR A 7 -17.28 -16.50 15.76
C THR A 7 -17.30 -15.00 16.09
N ASN A 8 -17.39 -14.13 15.07
CA ASN A 8 -17.39 -12.66 15.19
C ASN A 8 -16.12 -12.05 15.81
N VAL A 9 -14.98 -12.74 15.72
CA VAL A 9 -13.68 -12.18 16.15
C VAL A 9 -13.08 -11.34 15.02
N PRO A 10 -12.71 -10.07 15.23
CA PRO A 10 -12.08 -9.25 14.19
C PRO A 10 -10.69 -9.79 13.81
N LEU A 11 -10.46 -9.96 12.50
CA LEU A 11 -9.24 -10.55 11.95
C LEU A 11 -8.42 -9.56 11.12
N ALA A 12 -9.09 -8.70 10.37
CA ALA A 12 -8.44 -7.85 9.38
C ALA A 12 -9.26 -6.60 9.05
N THR A 13 -8.63 -5.66 8.37
CA THR A 13 -9.33 -4.56 7.70
C THR A 13 -9.15 -4.64 6.20
N GLY A 14 -10.23 -4.32 5.48
CA GLY A 14 -10.25 -4.40 4.03
C GLY A 14 -11.10 -3.33 3.37
N ILE A 15 -10.98 -3.28 2.05
CA ILE A 15 -11.75 -2.42 1.16
C ILE A 15 -12.66 -3.30 0.31
N TYR A 16 -13.96 -3.02 0.38
CA TYR A 16 -14.96 -3.67 -0.44
C TYR A 16 -15.00 -3.07 -1.85
N SER A 17 -15.25 -3.92 -2.84
CA SER A 17 -15.46 -3.54 -4.23
C SER A 17 -16.81 -4.06 -4.72
N THR A 18 -17.61 -3.17 -5.29
CA THR A 18 -18.85 -3.51 -6.00
C THR A 18 -18.60 -4.09 -7.39
N THR A 19 -17.38 -3.94 -7.92
CA THR A 19 -16.99 -4.38 -9.26
C THR A 19 -15.77 -5.31 -9.23
N GLY A 20 -15.52 -6.02 -10.35
CA GLY A 20 -14.41 -6.97 -10.50
C GLY A 20 -14.72 -8.35 -9.92
N LEU A 21 -13.73 -9.23 -9.80
CA LEU A 21 -13.88 -10.56 -9.16
C LEU A 21 -13.54 -10.54 -7.67
N ILE A 22 -12.55 -9.73 -7.27
CA ILE A 22 -12.09 -9.63 -5.89
C ILE A 22 -13.00 -8.65 -5.14
N ARG A 23 -13.91 -9.18 -4.32
CA ARG A 23 -14.88 -8.40 -3.54
C ARG A 23 -14.26 -7.65 -2.37
N ILE A 24 -13.29 -8.24 -1.68
CA ILE A 24 -12.64 -7.60 -0.53
C ILE A 24 -11.13 -7.72 -0.71
N ARG A 25 -10.43 -6.59 -0.65
CA ARG A 25 -8.97 -6.53 -0.58
C ARG A 25 -8.56 -6.23 0.84
N VAL A 26 -7.86 -7.16 1.48
CA VAL A 26 -7.34 -6.99 2.84
C VAL A 26 -6.15 -6.04 2.80
N ILE A 27 -6.25 -4.91 3.50
CA ILE A 27 -5.19 -3.88 3.55
C ILE A 27 -4.35 -3.97 4.82
N GLN A 28 -4.87 -4.60 5.88
CA GLN A 28 -4.11 -4.93 7.10
C GLN A 28 -4.68 -6.18 7.77
N PHE A 29 -3.80 -7.07 8.23
CA PHE A 29 -4.15 -8.21 9.07
C PHE A 29 -4.08 -7.82 10.55
N LEU A 30 -4.95 -6.89 10.93
CA LEU A 30 -5.13 -6.42 12.30
C LEU A 30 -6.62 -6.36 12.66
N PRO A 31 -6.99 -6.57 13.93
CA PRO A 31 -8.38 -6.47 14.40
C PRO A 31 -9.04 -5.11 14.13
N SER A 32 -8.24 -4.06 14.02
CA SER A 32 -8.67 -2.71 13.66
C SER A 32 -7.62 -2.02 12.78
N PHE A 33 -8.03 -0.98 12.07
CA PHE A 33 -7.16 -0.22 11.19
C PHE A 33 -6.18 0.63 12.00
N SER A 34 -4.88 0.55 11.68
CA SER A 34 -3.83 1.40 12.25
C SER A 34 -3.08 2.14 11.15
N LYS A 35 -3.11 3.47 11.20
CA LYS A 35 -2.35 4.32 10.27
C LYS A 35 -0.85 4.15 10.48
N GLU A 36 -0.43 3.96 11.72
CA GLU A 36 0.94 3.77 12.16
C GLU A 36 1.50 2.51 11.51
N LYS A 37 0.75 1.39 11.59
CA LYS A 37 1.15 0.15 10.93
C LYS A 37 1.25 0.29 9.41
N MET A 38 0.37 1.06 8.78
CA MET A 38 0.48 1.35 7.35
C MET A 38 1.77 2.11 7.02
N ARG A 39 2.14 3.11 7.82
CA ARG A 39 3.36 3.88 7.64
C ARG A 39 4.62 3.03 7.89
N GLU A 40 4.60 2.16 8.89
CA GLU A 40 5.67 1.16 9.10
C GLU A 40 5.87 0.28 7.85
N ASN A 41 4.78 -0.23 7.27
CA ASN A 41 4.84 -1.05 6.07
C ASN A 41 5.40 -0.26 4.86
N LEU A 42 5.07 1.04 4.74
CA LEU A 42 5.63 1.90 3.69
C LEU A 42 7.14 2.08 3.86
N ILE A 43 7.59 2.32 5.10
CA ILE A 43 9.02 2.42 5.42
C ILE A 43 9.74 1.10 5.13
N TYR A 44 9.13 -0.04 5.49
CA TYR A 44 9.67 -1.35 5.20
C TYR A 44 9.81 -1.59 3.69
N ALA A 45 8.77 -1.25 2.91
CA ALA A 45 8.80 -1.35 1.46
C ALA A 45 9.92 -0.48 0.85
N LEU A 46 10.12 0.75 1.34
CA LEU A 46 11.23 1.62 0.93
C LEU A 46 12.60 1.00 1.24
N LYS A 47 12.80 0.51 2.47
CA LYS A 47 14.06 -0.10 2.91
C LYS A 47 14.44 -1.30 2.05
N LYS A 48 13.47 -2.11 1.63
CA LYS A 48 13.67 -3.26 0.73
C LYS A 48 14.26 -2.85 -0.65
N ARG A 49 14.17 -1.57 -1.03
CA ARG A 49 14.75 -1.04 -2.28
C ARG A 49 16.07 -0.30 -2.09
N ASN A 50 16.63 -0.23 -0.87
CA ASN A 50 17.83 0.57 -0.61
C ASN A 50 19.01 0.21 -1.52
N GLU A 51 19.28 -1.07 -1.75
CA GLU A 51 20.37 -1.48 -2.64
C GLU A 51 20.08 -1.16 -4.11
N LEU A 52 18.83 -1.39 -4.57
CA LEU A 52 18.42 -1.09 -5.94
C LEU A 52 18.52 0.42 -6.25
N ARG A 53 18.25 1.27 -5.26
CA ARG A 53 18.35 2.74 -5.38
C ARG A 53 19.77 3.24 -5.61
N LYS A 54 20.79 2.46 -5.25
CA LYS A 54 22.21 2.82 -5.47
C LYS A 54 22.63 2.60 -6.92
N ILE A 55 21.94 1.72 -7.64
CA ILE A 55 22.33 1.28 -9.00
C ILE A 55 21.44 1.83 -10.11
N THR A 56 20.22 2.29 -9.80
CA THR A 56 19.30 2.86 -10.79
C THR A 56 18.36 3.90 -10.18
N ASN A 57 17.97 4.88 -11.00
CA ASN A 57 16.91 5.85 -10.69
C ASN A 57 15.52 5.43 -11.23
N ALA A 58 15.44 4.26 -11.87
CA ALA A 58 14.22 3.69 -12.42
C ALA A 58 13.92 2.34 -11.75
N TYR A 59 12.94 2.30 -10.85
CA TYR A 59 12.59 1.09 -10.10
C TYR A 59 11.19 1.17 -9.47
N ARG A 60 10.66 0.00 -9.07
CA ARG A 60 9.39 -0.11 -8.36
C ARG A 60 9.55 0.16 -6.86
N ILE A 61 8.89 1.21 -6.37
CA ILE A 61 8.82 1.55 -4.95
C ILE A 61 7.86 0.62 -4.22
N LEU A 62 6.61 0.50 -4.70
CA LEU A 62 5.58 -0.38 -4.15
C LEU A 62 5.09 -1.38 -5.19
N HIS A 63 5.00 -2.64 -4.79
CA HIS A 63 4.60 -3.77 -5.62
C HIS A 63 3.36 -4.49 -5.08
N GLY A 64 2.28 -3.73 -4.88
CA GLY A 64 0.98 -4.30 -4.58
C GLY A 64 0.96 -5.09 -3.28
N GLU A 65 0.36 -6.27 -3.37
CA GLU A 65 0.21 -7.27 -2.33
C GLU A 65 1.55 -7.68 -1.70
N ASN A 66 2.63 -7.74 -2.49
CA ASN A 66 3.97 -8.11 -2.01
C ASN A 66 4.58 -7.09 -1.03
N ASP A 67 4.03 -5.88 -0.97
CA ASP A 67 4.41 -4.84 -0.01
C ASP A 67 3.24 -4.46 0.92
N PHE A 68 2.21 -5.31 1.04
CA PHE A 68 1.00 -5.08 1.86
C PHE A 68 0.02 -4.01 1.35
N PHE A 69 0.13 -3.58 0.08
CA PHE A 69 -0.71 -2.53 -0.51
C PHE A 69 -1.49 -3.05 -1.72
N PRO A 70 -2.50 -3.93 -1.52
CA PRO A 70 -3.14 -4.66 -2.61
C PRO A 70 -3.67 -3.75 -3.71
N GLY A 71 -3.39 -4.11 -4.97
CA GLY A 71 -3.86 -3.36 -6.14
C GLY A 71 -3.27 -1.96 -6.32
N ILE A 72 -2.17 -1.62 -5.63
CA ILE A 72 -1.45 -0.35 -5.79
C ILE A 72 0.02 -0.62 -6.16
N THR A 73 0.48 -0.08 -7.29
CA THR A 73 1.92 -0.03 -7.59
C THR A 73 2.38 1.41 -7.76
N ILE A 74 3.61 1.67 -7.33
CA ILE A 74 4.27 2.97 -7.48
C ILE A 74 5.67 2.72 -8.04
N ASP A 75 5.92 3.27 -9.22
CA ASP A 75 7.20 3.16 -9.92
C ASP A 75 7.88 4.54 -9.92
N ARG A 76 9.16 4.59 -9.61
CA ARG A 76 9.99 5.78 -9.78
C ARG A 76 10.66 5.71 -11.14
N LEU A 77 10.54 6.77 -11.92
CA LEU A 77 11.26 7.01 -13.16
C LEU A 77 11.97 8.37 -13.03
N ASN A 78 13.25 8.34 -12.68
CA ASN A 78 14.04 9.52 -12.36
C ASN A 78 13.39 10.38 -11.23
N THR A 79 12.87 11.56 -11.57
CA THR A 79 12.18 12.50 -10.66
C THR A 79 10.67 12.30 -10.60
N THR A 80 10.12 11.46 -11.47
CA THR A 80 8.66 11.25 -11.61
C THR A 80 8.23 9.95 -10.95
N TRP A 81 7.09 9.96 -10.28
CA TRP A 81 6.45 8.74 -9.80
C TRP A 81 5.23 8.41 -10.67
N VAL A 82 5.17 7.17 -11.14
CA VAL A 82 4.02 6.62 -11.87
C VAL A 82 3.23 5.76 -10.90
N VAL A 83 1.96 6.12 -10.67
CA VAL A 83 1.08 5.42 -9.74
C VAL A 83 0.03 4.67 -10.54
N ARG A 84 -0.08 3.35 -10.30
CA ARG A 84 -1.14 2.52 -10.88
C ARG A 84 -2.06 2.02 -9.78
N ILE A 85 -3.35 2.30 -9.95
CA ILE A 85 -4.43 1.85 -9.08
C ILE A 85 -5.30 0.89 -9.91
N TYR A 86 -5.33 -0.39 -9.53
CA TYR A 86 -5.96 -1.45 -10.34
C TYR A 86 -7.47 -1.62 -10.13
N SER A 87 -8.06 -0.86 -9.20
CA SER A 87 -9.51 -0.89 -8.93
C SER A 87 -9.99 0.50 -8.51
N SER A 88 -11.17 0.91 -8.98
CA SER A 88 -11.78 2.19 -8.59
C SER A 88 -12.07 2.27 -7.08
N SER A 89 -12.41 1.13 -6.45
CA SER A 89 -12.60 1.04 -4.99
C SER A 89 -11.36 1.40 -4.19
N LEU A 90 -10.17 1.34 -4.79
CA LEU A 90 -8.89 1.67 -4.15
C LEU A 90 -8.46 3.12 -4.39
N LEU A 91 -9.23 3.96 -5.09
CA LEU A 91 -8.77 5.31 -5.47
C LEU A 91 -8.42 6.18 -4.26
N VAL A 92 -9.29 6.23 -3.24
CA VAL A 92 -9.05 7.01 -2.01
C VAL A 92 -7.86 6.45 -1.23
N TYR A 93 -7.78 5.14 -1.12
CA TYR A 93 -6.69 4.42 -0.46
C TYR A 93 -5.34 4.65 -1.14
N GLY A 94 -5.27 4.49 -2.46
CA GLY A 94 -4.07 4.72 -3.26
C GLY A 94 -3.59 6.16 -3.15
N ARG A 95 -4.50 7.14 -3.20
CA ARG A 95 -4.16 8.56 -2.97
C ARG A 95 -3.57 8.77 -1.58
N TRP A 96 -4.19 8.20 -0.54
CA TRP A 96 -3.70 8.30 0.83
C TRP A 96 -2.29 7.69 0.98
N LEU A 97 -2.03 6.54 0.34
CA LEU A 97 -0.72 5.90 0.33
C LEU A 97 0.35 6.77 -0.33
N VAL A 98 0.06 7.37 -1.49
CA VAL A 98 1.00 8.25 -2.19
C VAL A 98 1.39 9.44 -1.32
N TRP A 99 0.42 10.08 -0.66
CA TRP A 99 0.70 11.21 0.24
C TRP A 99 1.57 10.81 1.44
N ASN A 100 1.26 9.68 2.08
CA ASN A 100 2.06 9.19 3.21
C ASN A 100 3.46 8.79 2.78
N LEU A 101 3.59 8.13 1.63
CA LEU A 101 4.90 7.76 1.08
C LEU A 101 5.74 9.00 0.74
N PHE A 102 5.12 10.01 0.14
CA PHE A 102 5.78 11.28 -0.18
C PHE A 102 6.25 12.01 1.08
N ASP A 103 5.40 12.08 2.11
CA ASP A 103 5.73 12.64 3.42
C ASP A 103 6.91 11.90 4.09
N ILE A 104 6.89 10.56 4.11
CA ILE A 104 7.99 9.73 4.62
C ILE A 104 9.29 10.03 3.87
N CYS A 105 9.25 10.10 2.54
CA CYS A 105 10.44 10.40 1.73
C CYS A 105 11.00 11.80 1.97
N LYS A 106 10.18 12.79 2.36
CA LYS A 106 10.65 14.13 2.72
C LYS A 106 11.41 14.14 4.04
N ILE A 107 11.00 13.31 5.01
CA ILE A 107 11.61 13.25 6.34
C ILE A 107 12.93 12.45 6.30
N LEU A 108 13.04 11.47 5.40
CA LEU A 108 14.21 10.60 5.29
C LEU A 108 15.33 11.15 4.39
N ASN A 109 15.08 12.22 3.64
CA ASN A 109 16.07 12.94 2.83
C ASN A 109 16.58 14.16 3.59
#